data_AF-A0A368EGP8-F1
#
_entry.id   AF-A0A368EGP8-F1
#
_cell.length_a   1.000
_cell.length_b   1.000
_cell.length_c   1.000
_cell.angle_alpha   90.00
_cell.angle_beta   90.00
_cell.angle_gamma   90.00
#
_symmetry.space_group_name_H-M   'P 1'
#
loop_
_entity.id
_entity.type
_entity.pdbx_description
1 polymer ?
#
loop_
_entity_poly.entity_id
_entity_poly.type
_entity_poly.pdbx_seq_one_letter_code
_entity_poly.pdbx_strand_id
1 'polypeptide(L)'
;MSDKYVFVMKELNKTWPGGKQVIKDGWLSFYPGAKIGVLGSNGAGKSTLLKIMVGIDKEFSGEAWAADGIKVGYLAQEPELDNDLNVFDNIMLGVSEVKDALKKFE
;
A
#
# COMPACT_ATOMS: atom_id res chain seq x y z
N MET A 1 2.98 -8.42 21.95
CA MET A 1 4.38 -7.99 21.73
C MET A 1 4.31 -6.74 20.88
N SER A 2 5.05 -5.68 21.18
CA SER A 2 5.12 -4.54 20.26
C SER A 2 5.79 -5.04 18.98
N ASP A 3 5.08 -5.08 17.85
CA ASP A 3 5.71 -5.42 16.60
C ASP A 3 6.78 -4.38 16.29
N LYS A 4 8.04 -4.85 16.33
CA LYS A 4 9.21 -4.02 16.09
C LYS A 4 9.15 -3.36 14.70
N TYR A 5 8.42 -3.97 13.77
CA TYR A 5 8.26 -3.53 12.40
C TYR A 5 6.78 -3.50 12.02
N VAL A 6 6.33 -2.47 11.30
CA VAL A 6 4.96 -2.36 10.77
C VAL A 6 4.79 -3.11 9.45
N PHE A 7 5.89 -3.36 8.74
CA PHE A 7 5.88 -4.07 7.47
C PHE A 7 7.26 -4.69 7.21
N VAL A 8 7.28 -5.91 6.68
CA VAL A 8 8.48 -6.71 6.44
C VAL A 8 8.45 -7.28 5.02
N MET A 9 9.62 -7.29 4.38
CA MET A 9 9.90 -7.97 3.11
C MET A 9 11.17 -8.81 3.25
N LYS A 10 11.11 -10.05 2.80
CA LYS A 10 12.25 -10.98 2.79
C LYS A 10 12.42 -11.59 1.41
N GLU A 11 13.65 -11.55 0.91
CA GLU A 11 14.04 -12.15 -0.38
C GLU A 11 13.10 -11.76 -1.54
N LEU A 12 12.60 -10.52 -1.51
CA LEU A 12 11.60 -10.08 -2.48
C LEU A 12 12.22 -10.03 -3.88
N ASN A 13 11.61 -10.78 -4.78
CA ASN A 13 12.05 -10.88 -6.16
C ASN A 13 10.85 -10.66 -7.09
N LYS A 14 10.99 -9.72 -8.02
CA LYS A 14 9.94 -9.36 -8.98
C LYS A 14 10.54 -9.21 -10.38
N THR A 15 9.96 -9.97 -11.30
CA THR A 15 10.26 -9.92 -12.73
C THR A 15 8.98 -9.62 -13.47
N TRP A 16 9.01 -8.65 -14.38
CA TRP A 16 7.87 -8.33 -15.23
C TRP A 16 7.74 -9.30 -16.41
N PRO A 17 6.54 -9.47 -16.97
CA PRO A 17 6.37 -10.11 -18.27
C PRO A 17 7.33 -9.49 -19.30
N GLY A 18 8.12 -10.33 -19.97
CA GLY A 18 9.23 -9.87 -20.82
C GLY A 18 10.62 -10.00 -20.17
N GLY A 19 10.72 -10.54 -18.96
CA GLY A 19 11.99 -10.98 -18.36
C GLY A 19 12.78 -9.88 -17.65
N LYS A 20 12.27 -8.65 -17.60
CA LYS A 20 12.93 -7.56 -16.87
C LYS A 20 12.78 -7.76 -15.35
N GLN A 21 13.87 -8.08 -14.68
CA GLN A 21 13.93 -8.10 -13.21
C GLN A 21 13.92 -6.67 -12.68
N VAL A 22 12.90 -6.32 -11.89
CA VAL A 22 12.70 -4.98 -11.33
C VAL A 22 13.04 -4.90 -9.85
N ILE A 23 12.92 -6.01 -9.12
CA ILE A 23 13.40 -6.15 -7.74
C ILE A 23 14.18 -7.46 -7.68
N LYS A 24 15.41 -7.40 -7.16
CA LYS A 24 16.30 -8.55 -6.97
C LYS A 24 16.73 -8.61 -5.51
N ASP A 25 16.42 -9.73 -4.85
CA ASP A 25 16.84 -10.04 -3.48
C ASP A 25 16.57 -8.90 -2.48
N GLY A 26 15.36 -8.33 -2.54
CA GLY A 26 14.97 -7.19 -1.71
C GLY A 26 14.69 -7.59 -0.26
N TRP A 27 15.38 -6.95 0.68
CA TRP A 27 15.16 -7.08 2.12
C TRP A 27 14.85 -5.71 2.73
N LEU A 28 13.63 -5.55 3.23
CA LEU A 28 13.18 -4.29 3.82
C LEU A 28 12.37 -4.56 5.08
N SER A 29 12.52 -3.72 6.09
CA SER A 29 11.70 -3.75 7.29
C SER A 29 11.49 -2.34 7.78
N PHE A 30 10.24 -1.99 8.07
CA PHE A 30 9.84 -0.63 8.35
C PHE A 30 9.43 -0.48 9.81
N TYR A 31 10.00 0.50 10.51
CA TYR A 31 9.65 0.78 11.90
C TYR A 31 8.34 1.59 12.00
N PRO A 32 7.56 1.44 13.09
CA PRO A 32 6.45 2.34 13.38
C PRO A 32 6.90 3.81 13.36
N GLY A 33 6.13 4.67 12.70
CA GLY A 33 6.41 6.12 12.61
C GLY A 33 7.52 6.52 11.64
N ALA A 34 8.16 5.58 10.95
CA ALA A 34 9.17 5.90 9.94
C ALA A 34 8.56 6.68 8.76
N LYS A 35 9.29 7.70 8.28
CA LYS A 35 8.97 8.46 7.07
C LYS A 35 10.00 8.12 6.00
N ILE A 36 9.57 7.55 4.89
CA ILE A 36 10.47 6.91 3.92
C ILE A 36 10.13 7.41 2.53
N GLY A 37 11.12 7.99 1.86
CA GLY A 37 11.05 8.34 0.44
C GLY A 37 11.62 7.21 -0.40
N VAL A 38 10.85 6.72 -1.37
CA VAL A 38 11.33 5.75 -2.36
C VAL A 38 11.79 6.49 -3.62
N LEU A 39 13.08 6.44 -3.91
CA LEU A 39 13.72 7.15 -5.02
C LEU A 39 14.25 6.18 -6.09
N GLY A 40 14.47 6.69 -7.29
CA GLY A 40 14.99 5.92 -8.43
C GLY A 40 14.47 6.43 -9.77
N SER A 41 15.09 6.01 -10.87
CA SER A 41 14.67 6.37 -12.23
C SER A 41 13.31 5.78 -12.59
N ASN A 42 12.73 6.22 -13.72
CA ASN A 42 11.52 5.60 -14.27
C ASN A 42 11.80 4.15 -14.63
N GLY A 43 10.89 3.25 -14.22
CA GLY A 43 11.07 1.81 -14.41
C GLY A 43 12.01 1.13 -13.40
N ALA A 44 12.48 1.82 -12.36
CA ALA A 44 13.28 1.23 -11.27
C ALA A 44 12.46 0.38 -10.27
N GLY A 45 11.16 0.17 -10.52
CA GLY A 45 10.31 -0.68 -9.67
C GLY A 45 9.61 0.02 -8.50
N LYS A 46 9.69 1.35 -8.38
CA LYS A 46 9.07 2.12 -7.28
C LYS A 46 7.56 1.84 -7.11
N SER A 47 6.78 2.04 -8.18
CA SER A 47 5.33 1.79 -8.14
C SER A 47 5.03 0.32 -7.94
N THR A 48 5.87 -0.58 -8.44
CA THR A 48 5.73 -2.03 -8.24
C THR A 48 5.93 -2.39 -6.78
N LEU A 49 6.95 -1.84 -6.11
CA LEU A 49 7.20 -2.02 -4.68
C LEU A 49 5.98 -1.58 -3.86
N LEU A 50 5.44 -0.39 -4.13
CA LEU A 50 4.26 0.11 -3.41
C LEU A 50 3.03 -0.78 -3.66
N LYS A 51 2.80 -1.24 -4.89
CA LYS A 51 1.69 -2.16 -5.22
C LYS A 51 1.81 -3.51 -4.51
N ILE A 52 3.03 -4.03 -4.34
CA ILE A 52 3.30 -5.23 -3.55
C ILE A 52 2.95 -4.98 -2.08
N MET A 53 3.37 -3.84 -1.52
CA MET A 53 3.10 -3.49 -0.11
C MET A 53 1.61 -3.44 0.24
N VAL A 54 0.79 -2.96 -0.70
CA VAL A 54 -0.66 -2.80 -0.48
C VAL A 54 -1.43 -4.03 -0.95
N GLY A 55 -0.74 -5.09 -1.40
CA GLY A 55 -1.33 -6.36 -1.81
C GLY A 55 -2.03 -6.34 -3.18
N ILE A 56 -1.86 -5.28 -3.98
CA ILE A 56 -2.40 -5.19 -5.34
C ILE A 56 -1.61 -6.10 -6.29
N ASP A 57 -0.28 -6.09 -6.21
CA ASP A 57 0.58 -6.96 -7.00
C ASP A 57 1.09 -8.12 -6.13
N LYS A 58 0.62 -9.33 -6.41
CA LYS A 58 0.95 -10.55 -5.67
C LYS A 58 1.90 -11.48 -6.43
N GLU A 59 2.28 -11.12 -7.66
CA GLU A 59 3.12 -11.94 -8.52
C GLU A 59 4.60 -11.66 -8.22
N PHE A 60 5.08 -12.09 -7.06
CA PHE A 60 6.48 -11.99 -6.66
C PHE A 60 6.90 -13.27 -5.93
N SER A 61 8.19 -13.49 -5.78
CA SER A 61 8.72 -14.54 -4.90
C SER A 61 9.37 -13.92 -3.65
N GLY A 62 9.53 -14.74 -2.61
CA GLY A 62 9.87 -14.29 -1.26
C GLY A 62 8.63 -14.01 -0.44
N GLU A 63 8.77 -13.15 0.57
CA GLU A 63 7.70 -12.84 1.52
C GLU A 63 7.54 -11.33 1.68
N ALA A 64 6.29 -10.84 1.75
CA ALA A 64 5.98 -9.46 2.09
C ALA A 64 4.67 -9.40 2.88
N TRP A 65 4.69 -8.79 4.07
CA TRP A 65 3.51 -8.70 4.93
C TRP A 65 3.56 -7.48 5.86
N ALA A 66 2.36 -6.98 6.19
CA ALA A 66 2.16 -6.01 7.26
C ALA A 66 2.01 -6.73 8.61
N ALA A 67 2.37 -6.07 9.71
CA ALA A 67 2.14 -6.59 11.05
C ALA A 67 0.64 -6.66 11.39
N ASP A 68 0.28 -7.53 12.34
CA ASP A 68 -1.12 -7.76 12.72
C ASP A 68 -1.77 -6.47 13.25
N GLY A 69 -3.01 -6.21 12.81
CA GLY A 69 -3.76 -5.02 13.20
C GLY A 69 -3.33 -3.72 12.49
N ILE A 70 -2.33 -3.75 11.61
CA ILE A 70 -1.97 -2.60 10.77
C ILE A 70 -2.96 -2.47 9.62
N LYS A 71 -3.58 -1.29 9.50
CA LYS A 71 -4.32 -0.88 8.29
C LYS A 71 -3.36 -0.19 7.32
N VAL A 72 -3.31 -0.67 6.09
CA VAL A 72 -2.50 -0.09 5.02
C VAL A 72 -3.39 0.74 4.10
N GLY A 73 -3.09 2.03 3.95
CA GLY A 73 -3.74 2.92 2.99
C GLY A 73 -2.88 3.10 1.74
N TYR A 74 -3.51 3.12 0.57
CA TYR A 74 -2.83 3.36 -0.71
C TYR A 74 -3.49 4.52 -1.44
N LEU A 75 -2.69 5.51 -1.82
CA LEU A 75 -3.11 6.59 -2.71
C LEU A 75 -2.45 6.38 -4.07
N ALA A 76 -3.26 6.05 -5.07
CA ALA A 76 -2.79 5.88 -6.43
C ALA A 76 -2.37 7.22 -7.06
N GLN A 77 -1.52 7.17 -8.09
CA GLN A 77 -1.14 8.36 -8.86
C GLN A 77 -2.35 9.01 -9.53
N GLU A 78 -3.23 8.18 -10.08
CA GLU A 78 -4.56 8.55 -10.56
C GLU A 78 -5.57 8.06 -9.53
N PRO A 79 -6.06 8.93 -8.63
CA PRO A 79 -7.05 8.54 -7.64
C PRO A 79 -8.39 8.24 -8.31
N GLU A 80 -9.03 7.16 -7.90
CA GLU A 80 -10.39 6.84 -8.31
C GLU A 80 -11.36 7.64 -7.42
N LEU A 81 -12.10 8.55 -8.04
CA LEU A 81 -13.15 9.35 -7.42
C LEU A 81 -14.47 9.07 -8.13
N ASP A 82 -15.57 9.21 -7.40
CA ASP A 82 -16.90 9.12 -7.98
C ASP A 82 -17.24 10.46 -8.66
N ASN A 83 -17.38 10.43 -9.99
CA ASN A 83 -17.66 11.60 -10.81
C ASN A 83 -19.11 12.10 -10.68
N ASP A 84 -20.01 11.27 -10.14
CA ASP A 84 -21.40 11.65 -9.88
C ASP A 84 -21.54 12.39 -8.53
N LEU A 85 -20.48 12.41 -7.72
CA LEU A 85 -20.44 13.05 -6.41
C LEU A 85 -19.68 14.37 -6.44
N ASN A 86 -20.09 15.30 -5.58
CA ASN A 86 -19.30 16.50 -5.31
C ASN A 86 -18.09 16.18 -4.42
N VAL A 87 -17.26 17.19 -4.17
CA VAL A 87 -16.06 17.05 -3.33
C VAL A 87 -16.38 16.56 -1.92
N PHE A 88 -17.40 17.14 -1.27
CA PHE A 88 -17.78 16.77 0.09
C PHE A 88 -18.20 15.31 0.16
N ASP A 89 -19.05 14.87 -0.76
CA ASP A 89 -19.56 13.50 -0.79
C ASP A 89 -18.44 12.47 -1.06
N ASN A 90 -17.50 12.77 -1.96
CA ASN A 90 -16.30 11.94 -2.17
C ASN A 90 -15.46 11.79 -0.89
N ILE A 91 -15.25 12.88 -0.14
CA ILE A 91 -14.53 12.82 1.15
C ILE A 91 -15.31 12.00 2.18
N MET A 92 -16.64 12.15 2.22
CA MET A 92 -17.49 11.42 3.16
C MET A 92 -17.51 9.91 2.94
N LEU A 93 -17.18 9.42 1.74
CA LEU A 93 -16.99 7.98 1.49
C LEU A 93 -15.89 7.39 2.39
N GLY A 94 -14.81 8.14 2.63
CA GLY A 94 -13.69 7.71 3.47
C GLY A 94 -14.00 7.59 4.96
N VAL A 95 -15.12 8.17 5.41
CA VAL A 95 -15.61 8.11 6.80
C VAL A 95 -17.01 7.48 6.90
N SER A 96 -17.40 6.71 5.88
CA SER A 96 -18.71 6.06 5.77
C SER A 96 -19.06 5.22 7.00
N GLU A 97 -18.11 4.43 7.53
CA GLU A 97 -18.32 3.64 8.76
C GLU A 97 -18.79 4.50 9.94
N VAL A 98 -18.18 5.68 10.13
CA VAL A 98 -18.52 6.62 11.22
C VAL A 98 -19.86 7.29 10.93
N LYS A 99 -20.10 7.70 9.68
CA LYS A 99 -21.36 8.30 9.24
C LYS A 99 -22.54 7.36 9.47
N ASP A 100 -22.39 6.08 9.14
CA ASP A 100 -23.43 5.06 9.29
C ASP A 100 -23.65 4.68 10.76
N ALA A 101 -22.61 4.77 11.60
CA ALA A 101 -22.76 4.60 13.04
C ALA A 101 -23.59 5.74 13.67
N LEU A 102 -23.34 7.00 13.27
CA LEU A 102 -24.06 8.17 13.79
C LEU A 102 -25.56 8.13 13.46
N LYS A 103 -25.92 7.73 12.24
CA LYS A 103 -27.32 7.56 11.82
C LYS A 103 -28.13 6.58 12.67
N LYS A 104 -27.47 5.65 13.38
CA LYS A 104 -28.16 4.68 14.26
C LYS A 104 -28.59 5.29 15.60
N PHE A 105 -28.10 6.49 15.92
CA PHE A 105 -28.43 7.23 17.14
C PHE A 105 -29.37 8.41 16.87
N GLU A 106 -29.74 8.64 15.61
CA GLU A 106 -30.82 9.54 15.18
C GLU A 106 -32.14 8.78 15.08
#